data_AF-A0A7Y4XTI0-F1
#
_entry.id   AF-A0A7Y4XTI0-F1
#
_cell.length_a   1.000
_cell.length_b   1.000
_cell.length_c   1.000
_cell.angle_alpha   90.00
_cell.angle_beta   90.00
_cell.angle_gamma   90.00
#
_symmetry.space_group_name_H-M   'P 1'
#
loop_
_entity.id
_entity.type
_entity.pdbx_description
1 polymer ?
#
loop_
_entity_poly.entity_id
_entity_poly.type
_entity_poly.pdbx_seq_one_letter_code
_entity_poly.pdbx_strand_id
1 'polypeptide(L)'
;MRFSGIVLMVILSTIVSCKKDTEPGVLTQAQMVDFMLDMYLSEARLQMIPITRDSAFRLFIPRQDSLMRMKGITDSTLRRSYQYYLENPTKMEAIYDIVIDSLSLREQRLLPGPRQPS
;
A
#
# COMPACT_ATOMS: atom_id res chain seq x y z
N MET A 1 -22.29 10.52 38.78
CA MET A 1 -21.71 10.90 37.47
C MET A 1 -20.17 10.73 37.46
N ARG A 2 -19.66 9.51 37.67
CA ARG A 2 -18.18 9.25 37.70
C ARG A 2 -17.73 7.99 36.94
N PHE A 3 -18.64 7.25 36.33
CA PHE A 3 -18.32 6.05 35.53
C PHE A 3 -18.20 6.34 34.02
N SER A 4 -18.80 7.44 33.54
CA SER A 4 -18.82 7.79 32.11
C SER A 4 -17.44 8.17 31.56
N GLY A 5 -16.56 8.75 32.39
CA GLY A 5 -15.21 9.13 31.97
C GLY A 5 -14.24 7.94 31.88
N ILE A 6 -14.43 6.92 32.70
CA ILE A 6 -13.57 5.73 32.73
C ILE A 6 -13.84 4.84 31.51
N VAL A 7 -15.11 4.69 31.12
CA VAL A 7 -15.50 3.93 29.92
C VAL A 7 -14.94 4.58 28.65
N LEU A 8 -14.95 5.91 28.55
CA LEU A 8 -14.39 6.63 27.40
C LEU A 8 -12.86 6.47 27.28
N MET A 9 -12.15 6.39 28.41
CA MET A 9 -10.69 6.24 28.43
C MET A 9 -10.24 4.80 28.11
N VAL A 10 -11.00 3.79 28.55
CA VAL A 10 -10.70 2.36 28.27
C VAL A 10 -10.95 2.00 26.79
N ILE A 11 -11.97 2.59 26.16
CA ILE A 11 -12.25 2.40 24.73
C ILE A 11 -11.14 3.02 23.84
N LEU A 12 -10.48 4.07 24.32
CA LEU A 12 -9.38 4.71 23.60
C LEU A 12 -8.08 3.89 23.64
N SER A 13 -7.91 3.02 24.64
CA SER A 13 -6.70 2.19 24.80
C SER A 13 -6.74 0.88 24.00
N THR A 14 -7.90 0.42 23.52
CA THR A 14 -8.01 -0.88 22.83
C THR A 14 -7.67 -0.84 21.34
N ILE A 15 -7.46 0.33 20.74
CA ILE A 15 -7.12 0.48 19.30
C ILE A 15 -5.62 0.47 18.99
N VAL A 16 -4.72 0.42 19.98
CA VAL A 16 -3.26 0.57 19.76
C VAL A 16 -2.48 -0.75 19.82
N SER A 17 -3.11 -1.89 20.10
CA SER A 17 -2.38 -3.17 20.16
C SER A 17 -2.76 -4.12 19.04
N CYS A 18 -2.42 -3.73 17.80
CA CYS A 18 -2.30 -4.66 16.69
C CYS A 18 -0.80 -4.96 16.49
N LYS A 19 -0.20 -5.73 17.41
CA LYS A 19 1.13 -6.31 17.17
C LYS A 19 0.96 -7.42 16.14
N LYS A 20 1.03 -7.07 14.85
CA LYS A 20 1.17 -8.05 13.78
C LYS A 20 2.59 -8.58 13.84
N ASP A 21 2.75 -9.84 14.25
CA ASP A 21 4.01 -10.58 14.19
C ASP A 21 4.61 -10.44 12.79
N THR A 22 5.58 -9.54 12.66
CA THR A 22 6.26 -9.25 11.42
C THR A 22 7.72 -9.58 11.65
N GLU A 23 8.29 -10.37 10.75
CA GLU A 23 9.68 -10.78 10.86
C GLU A 23 10.58 -9.53 10.94
N PRO A 24 11.59 -9.50 11.84
CA PRO A 24 12.47 -8.35 11.96
C PRO A 24 13.11 -7.98 10.61
N GLY A 25 12.95 -6.72 10.22
CA GLY A 25 13.46 -6.21 8.94
C GLY A 25 12.59 -6.53 7.72
N VAL A 26 11.36 -7.02 7.92
CA VAL A 26 10.32 -7.17 6.90
C VAL A 26 9.23 -6.13 7.13
N LEU A 27 8.69 -5.57 6.04
CA LEU A 27 7.53 -4.69 6.07
C LEU A 27 6.30 -5.48 6.54
N THR A 28 5.47 -4.85 7.36
CA THR A 28 4.14 -5.42 7.67
C THR A 28 3.31 -5.51 6.39
N GLN A 29 2.27 -6.36 6.39
CA GLN A 29 1.37 -6.50 5.24
C GLN A 29 0.76 -5.15 4.83
N ALA A 30 0.39 -4.33 5.82
CA ALA A 30 -0.16 -3.00 5.57
C ALA A 30 0.86 -2.04 4.92
N GLN A 31 2.11 -2.05 5.38
CA GLN A 31 3.18 -1.26 4.78
C GLN A 31 3.50 -1.72 3.36
N MET A 32 3.46 -3.04 3.11
CA MET A 32 3.69 -3.59 1.78
C MET A 32 2.57 -3.21 0.80
N VAL A 33 1.31 -3.33 1.21
CA VAL A 33 0.14 -2.86 0.44
C VAL A 33 0.28 -1.37 0.12
N ASP A 34 0.57 -0.54 1.11
CA ASP A 34 0.71 0.91 0.97
C ASP A 34 1.87 1.30 0.03
N PHE A 35 3.01 0.60 0.13
CA PHE A 35 4.13 0.77 -0.78
C PHE A 35 3.79 0.37 -2.22
N MET A 36 3.16 -0.78 -2.41
CA MET A 36 2.78 -1.28 -3.74
C MET A 36 1.75 -0.38 -4.42
N LEU A 37 0.75 0.11 -3.67
CA LEU A 37 -0.23 1.07 -4.19
C LEU A 37 0.44 2.34 -4.71
N ASP A 38 1.36 2.93 -3.93
CA ASP A 38 2.07 4.14 -4.36
C ASP A 38 2.97 3.87 -5.58
N MET A 39 3.59 2.70 -5.64
CA MET A 39 4.40 2.28 -6.78
C MET A 39 3.55 2.18 -8.06
N TYR A 40 2.43 1.45 -8.03
CA TYR A 40 1.54 1.29 -9.19
C TYR A 40 0.90 2.61 -9.63
N LEU A 41 0.44 3.44 -8.68
CA LEU A 41 -0.09 4.77 -9.01
C LEU A 41 0.97 5.68 -9.60
N SER A 42 2.20 5.56 -9.12
CA SER A 42 3.33 6.31 -9.68
C SER A 42 3.68 5.84 -11.10
N GLU A 43 3.65 4.53 -11.35
CA GLU A 43 3.85 3.97 -12.69
C GLU A 43 2.75 4.42 -13.66
N ALA A 44 1.48 4.33 -13.26
CA ALA A 44 0.36 4.78 -14.07
C ALA A 44 0.48 6.26 -14.48
N ARG A 45 0.97 7.12 -13.57
CA ARG A 45 1.24 8.53 -13.89
C ARG A 45 2.36 8.70 -14.90
N LEU A 46 3.42 7.89 -14.83
CA LEU A 46 4.52 7.93 -15.81
C LEU A 46 4.03 7.48 -17.19
N GLN A 47 3.14 6.49 -17.25
CA GLN A 47 2.55 6.00 -18.50
C GLN A 47 1.63 7.03 -19.19
N MET A 48 1.10 8.02 -18.46
CA MET A 48 0.33 9.12 -19.05
C MET A 48 1.20 10.15 -19.78
N ILE A 49 2.52 10.12 -19.59
CA ILE A 49 3.45 11.03 -20.25
C ILE A 49 3.82 10.42 -21.61
N PRO A 50 3.79 11.19 -22.73
CA PRO A 50 4.12 10.68 -24.06
C PRO A 50 5.63 10.52 -24.25
N ILE A 51 6.23 9.57 -23.52
CA ILE A 51 7.65 9.18 -23.60
C ILE A 51 7.78 7.72 -24.03
N THR A 52 8.92 7.37 -24.59
CA THR A 52 9.21 5.97 -24.94
C THR A 52 9.29 5.08 -23.69
N ARG A 53 8.98 3.79 -23.83
CA ARG A 53 9.04 2.81 -22.74
C ARG A 53 10.40 2.80 -22.04
N ASP A 54 11.49 2.88 -22.80
CA ASP A 54 12.85 2.91 -22.26
C ASP A 54 13.12 4.17 -21.42
N SER A 55 12.55 5.30 -21.84
CA SER A 55 12.62 6.54 -21.07
C SER A 55 11.80 6.47 -19.79
N ALA A 56 10.62 5.86 -19.83
CA ALA A 56 9.79 5.62 -18.65
C ALA A 56 10.49 4.71 -17.64
N PHE A 57 11.18 3.65 -18.10
CA PHE A 57 11.95 2.75 -17.25
C PHE A 57 13.10 3.48 -16.52
N ARG A 58 13.81 4.38 -17.19
CA ARG A 58 14.86 5.19 -16.54
C ARG A 58 14.32 6.13 -15.46
N LEU A 59 13.08 6.59 -15.59
CA LEU A 59 12.42 7.43 -14.58
C LEU A 59 11.87 6.62 -13.39
N PHE A 60 11.73 5.30 -13.54
CA PHE A 60 11.20 4.44 -12.50
C PHE A 60 12.14 4.31 -11.29
N ILE A 61 13.44 4.05 -11.52
CA ILE A 61 14.44 3.86 -10.46
C ILE A 61 14.48 5.05 -9.47
N PRO A 62 14.73 6.31 -9.91
CA PRO A 62 14.81 7.44 -8.98
C PRO A 62 13.46 7.71 -8.27
N ARG A 63 12.36 7.28 -8.89
CA ARG A 63 11.02 7.41 -8.32
C ARG A 63 10.76 6.37 -7.23
N GLN A 64 11.14 5.11 -7.45
CA GLN A 64 11.13 4.07 -6.42
C GLN A 64 11.97 4.50 -5.21
N ASP A 65 13.19 4.99 -5.45
CA ASP A 65 14.06 5.51 -4.39
C ASP A 65 13.39 6.63 -3.60
N SER A 66 12.69 7.54 -4.29
CA SER A 66 11.95 8.61 -3.64
C SER A 66 10.79 8.08 -2.79
N LEU A 67 10.04 7.08 -3.28
CA LEU A 67 8.95 6.45 -2.52
C LEU A 67 9.49 5.75 -1.27
N MET A 68 10.59 5.01 -1.41
CA MET A 68 11.25 4.34 -0.30
C MET A 68 11.72 5.33 0.76
N ARG A 69 12.38 6.43 0.36
CA ARG A 69 12.80 7.50 1.28
C ARG A 69 11.62 8.12 2.02
N MET A 70 10.53 8.45 1.31
CA MET A 70 9.33 9.04 1.93
C MET A 70 8.69 8.12 2.98
N LYS A 71 8.77 6.80 2.79
CA LYS A 71 8.21 5.80 3.71
C LYS A 71 9.23 5.26 4.73
N GLY A 72 10.47 5.76 4.73
CA GLY A 72 11.53 5.28 5.63
C GLY A 72 11.95 3.83 5.37
N ILE A 73 11.79 3.36 4.13
CA ILE A 73 12.11 1.98 3.73
C ILE A 73 13.54 1.95 3.20
N THR A 74 14.35 1.04 3.71
CA THR A 74 15.69 0.76 3.18
C THR A 74 15.62 -0.28 2.06
N ASP A 75 16.61 -0.30 1.18
CA ASP A 75 16.72 -1.32 0.12
C ASP A 75 16.75 -2.75 0.69
N SER A 76 17.51 -2.96 1.76
CA SER A 76 17.60 -4.25 2.43
C SER A 76 16.25 -4.70 3.01
N THR A 77 15.51 -3.79 3.64
CA THR A 77 14.16 -4.06 4.15
C THR A 77 13.20 -4.40 3.02
N LEU A 78 13.19 -3.64 1.93
CA LEU A 78 12.29 -3.89 0.80
C LEU A 78 12.58 -5.24 0.15
N ARG A 79 13.86 -5.53 -0.13
CA ARG A 79 14.29 -6.80 -0.73
C ARG A 79 13.91 -7.99 0.15
N ARG A 80 14.17 -7.91 1.45
CA ARG A 80 13.81 -8.96 2.41
C ARG A 80 12.29 -9.15 2.48
N SER A 81 11.53 -8.07 2.39
CA SER A 81 10.07 -8.12 2.40
C SER A 81 9.51 -8.82 1.17
N TYR A 82 10.01 -8.49 -0.02
CA TYR A 82 9.64 -9.20 -1.24
C TYR A 82 9.96 -10.69 -1.14
N GLN A 83 11.17 -11.04 -0.70
CA GLN A 83 11.55 -12.43 -0.51
C GLN A 83 10.60 -13.15 0.45
N TYR A 84 10.35 -12.56 1.63
CA TYR A 84 9.44 -13.11 2.62
C TYR A 84 8.04 -13.37 2.05
N TYR A 85 7.43 -12.39 1.38
CA TYR A 85 6.08 -12.57 0.86
C TYR A 85 6.02 -13.53 -0.32
N LEU A 86 7.03 -13.55 -1.20
CA LEU A 86 7.11 -14.53 -2.29
C LEU A 86 7.24 -15.97 -1.79
N GLU A 87 7.94 -16.18 -0.67
CA GLU A 87 8.03 -17.49 0.01
C GLU A 87 6.77 -17.84 0.82
N ASN A 88 5.85 -16.89 0.99
CA ASN A 88 4.57 -17.07 1.69
C ASN A 88 3.38 -16.72 0.76
N PRO A 89 3.03 -17.59 -0.22
CA PRO A 89 2.08 -17.26 -1.28
C PRO A 89 0.72 -16.75 -0.79
N THR A 90 0.16 -17.34 0.26
CA THR A 90 -1.14 -16.90 0.83
C THR A 90 -1.10 -15.49 1.39
N LYS A 91 0.05 -15.05 1.94
CA LYS A 91 0.22 -13.67 2.41
C LYS A 91 0.41 -12.71 1.24
N MET A 92 1.12 -13.14 0.19
CA MET A 92 1.28 -12.35 -1.03
C MET A 92 -0.04 -12.17 -1.78
N GLU A 93 -0.84 -13.23 -1.87
CA GLU A 93 -2.19 -13.20 -2.44
C GLU A 93 -3.06 -12.19 -1.68
N ALA A 94 -3.08 -12.25 -0.36
CA ALA A 94 -3.82 -11.27 0.45
C ALA A 94 -3.31 -9.83 0.29
N ILE A 95 -2.02 -9.60 -0.02
CA ILE A 95 -1.51 -8.28 -0.38
C ILE A 95 -2.08 -7.84 -1.73
N TYR A 96 -2.02 -8.72 -2.73
CA TYR A 96 -2.50 -8.41 -4.07
C TYR A 96 -4.01 -8.16 -4.11
N ASP A 97 -4.81 -8.96 -3.41
CA ASP A 97 -6.26 -8.76 -3.31
C ASP A 97 -6.58 -7.36 -2.81
N ILE A 98 -5.94 -6.92 -1.71
CA ILE A 98 -6.15 -5.58 -1.16
C ILE A 98 -5.69 -4.50 -2.13
N VAL A 99 -4.56 -4.69 -2.82
CA VAL A 99 -4.04 -3.73 -3.81
C VAL A 99 -5.02 -3.60 -4.99
N ILE A 100 -5.49 -4.72 -5.55
CA ILE A 100 -6.44 -4.75 -6.67
C ILE A 100 -7.75 -4.08 -6.25
N ASP A 101 -8.35 -4.50 -5.14
CA ASP A 101 -9.59 -3.92 -4.62
C ASP A 101 -9.47 -2.40 -4.42
N SER A 102 -8.34 -1.96 -3.85
CA SER A 102 -8.08 -0.54 -3.61
C SER A 102 -7.96 0.26 -4.90
N LEU A 103 -7.35 -0.30 -5.94
CA LEU A 103 -7.24 0.35 -7.25
C LEU A 103 -8.57 0.37 -7.99
N SER A 104 -9.31 -0.75 -8.00
CA SER A 104 -10.65 -0.84 -8.61
C SER A 104 -11.63 0.13 -7.95
N LEU A 105 -11.61 0.27 -6.63
CA LEU A 105 -12.47 1.23 -5.93
C LEU A 105 -12.12 2.69 -6.29
N ARG A 106 -10.84 3.00 -6.53
CA ARG A 106 -10.42 4.33 -7.00
C ARG A 106 -10.88 4.59 -8.42
N GLU A 107 -10.77 3.60 -9.31
CA GLU A 107 -11.25 3.70 -10.69
C GLU A 107 -12.75 3.93 -10.75
N GLN A 108 -13.55 3.16 -10.01
CA GLN A 108 -15.00 3.32 -9.94
C GLN A 108 -15.43 4.72 -9.47
N ARG A 109 -14.66 5.35 -8.57
CA ARG A 109 -14.93 6.74 -8.12
C ARG A 109 -14.60 7.79 -9.18
N LEU A 110 -13.72 7.49 -10.13
CA LEU A 110 -13.32 8.39 -11.21
C LEU A 110 -14.25 8.28 -12.42
N LEU A 111 -14.85 7.12 -12.64
CA LEU A 111 -15.84 6.92 -13.69
C LEU A 111 -17.20 7.52 -13.27
N PRO A 112 -17.87 8.32 -14.12
CA PRO A 112 -19.24 8.70 -13.86
C PRO A 112 -20.09 7.41 -13.79
N GLY A 113 -21.00 7.34 -12.80
CA GLY A 113 -21.84 6.16 -12.56
C GLY A 113 -22.61 5.70 -13.82
N PRO A 114 -23.16 4.47 -13.82
CA PRO A 114 -23.78 3.91 -15.00
C PRO A 114 -24.81 4.89 -15.57
N ARG A 115 -24.67 5.26 -16.84
CA ARG A 115 -25.76 5.92 -17.58
C ARG A 115 -26.92 4.95 -17.56
N GLN A 116 -27.92 5.21 -16.72
CA GLN A 116 -29.19 4.50 -16.83
C GLN A 116 -29.71 4.73 -18.26
N PRO A 117 -30.06 3.68 -19.01
CA PRO A 117 -30.69 3.85 -20.30
C PRO A 117 -32.04 4.54 -20.07
N SER A 118 -32.21 5.67 -20.77
CA SER A 118 -33.45 6.44 -20.88
C SER A 118 -34.56 5.65 -21.56
#